data_AF-A0A4V3WHN6-F1
#
_entry.id   AF-A0A4V3WHN6-F1
#
_cell.length_a   1.000
_cell.length_b   1.000
_cell.length_c   1.000
_cell.angle_alpha   90.00
_cell.angle_beta   90.00
_cell.angle_gamma   90.00
#
_symmetry.space_group_name_H-M   'P 1'
#
loop_
_entity.id
_entity.type
_entity.pdbx_description
1 polymer ?
#
loop_
_entity_poly.entity_id
_entity_poly.type
_entity_poly.pdbx_seq_one_letter_code
_entity_poly.pdbx_strand_id
1 'polypeptide(L)'
;MPGDLLVDTLWRDPTSAERLGLRLGELHAWLHAWHVPDAICQVLRLPDDAPVQGKALLHLDLHLLNVLVHGGQLGTVLDWEGARLGDARLDVARTLSILSVDPAILALSPEHRQAVRRLRRAYLEAYSRATEVTSDGLAPFLAWAGRYLIKDLSGKVEDGTLDPARRWTRAWLRRAAGQRPS
;
A
#
# COMPACT_ATOMS: atom_id res chain seq x y z
N MET A 1 -2.31 -8.94 21.53
CA MET A 1 -0.87 -9.21 21.29
C MET A 1 -0.08 -8.02 21.78
N PRO A 2 1.12 -8.18 22.35
CA PRO A 2 1.92 -7.03 22.78
C PRO A 2 2.45 -6.25 21.55
N GLY A 3 2.34 -4.92 21.57
CA GLY A 3 2.81 -4.02 20.51
C GLY A 3 1.85 -2.86 20.27
N ASP A 4 2.38 -1.71 19.86
CA ASP A 4 1.59 -0.55 19.44
C ASP A 4 1.27 -0.66 17.95
N LEU A 5 0.15 -0.12 17.48
CA LEU A 5 -0.05 0.06 16.04
C LEU A 5 1.03 0.99 15.50
N LEU A 6 1.47 0.73 14.27
CA LEU A 6 2.42 1.59 13.56
C LEU A 6 1.90 3.03 13.49
N VAL A 7 0.59 3.20 13.31
CA VAL A 7 -0.05 4.51 13.31
C VAL A 7 0.12 5.25 14.64
N ASP A 8 -0.04 4.57 15.77
CA ASP A 8 0.06 5.18 17.10
C ASP A 8 1.51 5.58 17.40
N THR A 9 2.45 4.73 16.97
CA THR A 9 3.88 5.03 17.05
C THR A 9 4.23 6.28 16.22
N LEU A 10 3.67 6.38 15.01
CA LEU A 10 3.90 7.52 14.12
C LEU A 10 3.30 8.82 14.67
N TRP A 11 2.12 8.77 15.30
CA TRP A 11 1.51 9.95 15.92
C TRP A 11 2.24 10.42 17.16
N ARG A 12 2.77 9.49 17.95
CA ARG A 12 3.56 9.83 19.15
C ARG A 12 4.91 10.44 18.80
N ASP A 13 5.52 10.01 17.70
CA ASP A 13 6.78 10.55 17.19
C ASP A 13 6.75 10.71 15.66
N PRO A 14 6.22 11.82 15.14
CA PRO A 14 6.21 12.11 13.70
C PRO A 14 7.60 12.20 13.07
N THR A 15 8.66 12.40 13.86
CA THR A 15 10.04 12.45 13.37
C THR A 15 10.55 11.06 12.97
N SER A 16 9.96 10.00 13.53
CA SER A 16 10.27 8.61 13.18
C SER A 16 9.75 8.17 11.81
N ALA A 17 8.96 8.99 11.12
CA ALA A 17 8.28 8.65 9.87
C ALA A 17 9.18 8.01 8.81
N GLU A 18 10.37 8.56 8.60
CA GLU A 18 11.33 8.04 7.61
C GLU A 18 11.86 6.67 8.02
N ARG A 19 12.32 6.52 9.27
CA ARG A 19 12.78 5.24 9.82
C ARG A 19 11.70 4.16 9.72
N LEU A 20 10.47 4.49 10.12
CA LEU A 20 9.33 3.59 10.05
C LEU A 20 8.97 3.22 8.61
N GLY A 21 9.04 4.18 7.69
CA GLY A 21 8.84 3.93 6.27
C GLY A 21 9.85 2.95 5.70
N LEU A 22 11.15 3.17 5.96
CA LEU A 22 12.21 2.24 5.54
C LEU A 22 11.92 0.82 6.02
N ARG A 23 11.59 0.66 7.31
CA ARG A 23 11.28 -0.65 7.90
C ARG A 23 10.03 -1.28 7.29
N LEU A 24 9.00 -0.50 6.99
CA LEU A 24 7.78 -1.00 6.35
C LEU A 24 8.09 -1.50 4.93
N GLY A 25 8.95 -0.80 4.19
CA GLY A 25 9.39 -1.22 2.86
C GLY A 25 10.17 -2.53 2.88
N GLU A 26 11.11 -2.65 3.84
CA GLU A 26 11.86 -3.90 4.08
C GLU A 26 10.94 -5.07 4.45
N LEU A 27 9.98 -4.85 5.36
CA LEU A 27 9.00 -5.85 5.77
C LEU A 27 8.16 -6.33 4.57
N HIS A 28 7.65 -5.39 3.78
CA HIS A 28 6.81 -5.72 2.63
C HIS A 28 7.60 -6.48 1.54
N ALA A 29 8.86 -6.11 1.30
CA ALA A 29 9.74 -6.85 0.42
C ALA A 29 10.02 -8.27 0.93
N TRP A 30 10.24 -8.43 2.25
CA TRP A 30 10.41 -9.72 2.89
C TRP A 30 9.17 -10.61 2.75
N LEU A 31 7.96 -10.05 2.93
CA LEU A 31 6.70 -10.77 2.70
C LEU A 31 6.58 -11.29 1.26
N HIS A 32 6.91 -10.46 0.27
CA HIS A 32 6.86 -10.86 -1.14
C HIS A 32 7.91 -11.90 -1.54
N ALA A 33 9.00 -12.01 -0.79
CA ALA A 33 10.00 -13.04 -0.97
C ALA A 33 9.58 -14.40 -0.34
N TRP A 34 8.50 -14.44 0.43
CA TRP A 34 8.07 -15.67 1.09
C TRP A 34 7.50 -16.67 0.07
N HIS A 35 8.06 -17.88 0.08
CA HIS A 35 7.52 -18.99 -0.68
C HIS A 35 6.19 -19.49 -0.08
N VAL A 36 5.10 -19.33 -0.83
CA VAL A 36 3.77 -19.82 -0.45
C VAL A 36 3.63 -21.28 -0.89
N PRO A 37 3.30 -22.21 0.02
CA PRO A 37 3.05 -23.61 -0.34
C PRO A 37 1.93 -23.76 -1.39
N ASP A 38 2.12 -24.64 -2.37
CA ASP A 38 1.17 -24.87 -3.48
C ASP A 38 -0.26 -25.16 -3.03
N ALA A 39 -0.43 -25.81 -1.87
CA ALA A 39 -1.75 -26.09 -1.29
C ALA A 39 -2.55 -24.81 -0.98
N ILE A 40 -1.87 -23.71 -0.65
CA ILE A 40 -2.48 -22.41 -0.37
C ILE A 40 -2.70 -21.63 -1.67
N CYS A 41 -1.86 -21.85 -2.69
CA CYS A 41 -1.95 -21.15 -3.97
C CYS A 41 -3.30 -21.35 -4.68
N GLN A 42 -3.97 -22.48 -4.45
CA GLN A 42 -5.21 -22.84 -5.15
C GLN A 42 -6.42 -21.99 -4.72
N VAL A 43 -6.39 -21.41 -3.53
CA VAL A 43 -7.49 -20.63 -2.94
C VAL A 43 -7.26 -19.12 -2.96
N LEU A 44 -6.02 -18.67 -3.13
CA LEU A 44 -5.63 -17.26 -3.09
C LEU A 44 -5.58 -16.63 -4.49
N ARG A 45 -6.74 -16.45 -5.13
CA ARG A 45 -6.82 -15.88 -6.50
C ARG A 45 -7.16 -14.39 -6.51
N LEU A 46 -6.39 -13.61 -7.28
CA LEU A 46 -6.76 -12.23 -7.59
C LEU A 46 -8.07 -12.15 -8.40
N PRO A 47 -8.79 -11.01 -8.31
CA PRO A 47 -9.86 -10.71 -9.25
C PRO A 47 -9.38 -10.72 -10.70
N ASP A 48 -10.27 -11.06 -11.63
CA ASP A 48 -9.96 -11.19 -13.06
C ASP A 48 -9.50 -9.89 -13.72
N ASP A 49 -9.77 -8.72 -13.11
CA ASP A 49 -9.40 -7.40 -13.63
C ASP A 49 -8.01 -6.91 -13.18
N ALA A 50 -7.26 -7.75 -12.46
CA ALA A 50 -5.87 -7.47 -12.13
C ALA A 50 -4.99 -7.45 -13.40
N PRO A 51 -4.09 -6.47 -13.56
CA PRO A 51 -3.32 -6.27 -14.77
C PRO A 51 -2.33 -7.41 -15.08
N VAL A 52 -1.79 -8.08 -14.04
CA VAL A 52 -0.79 -9.14 -14.18
C VAL A 52 -0.96 -10.16 -13.05
N GLN A 53 -0.83 -11.45 -13.40
CA GLN A 53 -0.81 -12.56 -12.44
C GLN A 53 0.63 -12.78 -11.92
N GLY A 54 0.77 -13.34 -10.72
CA GLY A 54 2.07 -13.62 -10.12
C GLY A 54 1.96 -14.58 -8.93
N LYS A 55 3.09 -14.85 -8.26
CA LYS A 55 3.19 -15.82 -7.17
C LYS A 55 3.54 -15.20 -5.81
N ALA A 56 3.65 -13.88 -5.73
CA ALA A 56 3.94 -13.22 -4.45
C ALA A 56 2.69 -13.25 -3.57
N LEU A 57 2.87 -13.46 -2.26
CA LEU A 57 1.81 -13.31 -1.28
C LEU A 57 1.50 -11.82 -1.09
N LEU A 58 0.39 -11.38 -1.65
CA LEU A 58 -0.12 -10.02 -1.50
C LEU A 58 -0.99 -9.95 -0.26
N HIS A 59 -0.81 -8.90 0.54
CA HIS A 59 -1.68 -8.53 1.64
C HIS A 59 -2.91 -7.74 1.18
N LEU A 60 -2.73 -6.83 0.21
CA LEU A 60 -3.75 -5.92 -0.36
C LEU A 60 -4.36 -4.90 0.61
N ASP A 61 -3.86 -4.85 1.85
CA ASP A 61 -4.29 -3.89 2.86
C ASP A 61 -3.16 -3.56 3.84
N LEU A 62 -1.92 -3.59 3.37
CA LEU A 62 -0.78 -3.27 4.21
C LEU A 62 -0.70 -1.75 4.43
N HIS A 63 -1.17 -1.28 5.58
CA HIS A 63 -1.07 0.13 5.99
C HIS A 63 -0.86 0.27 7.50
N LEU A 64 -0.81 1.52 7.97
CA LEU A 64 -0.37 1.86 9.33
C LEU A 64 -1.22 1.24 10.47
N LEU A 65 -2.44 0.77 10.18
CA LEU A 65 -3.31 0.10 11.16
C LEU A 65 -3.10 -1.41 11.18
N ASN A 66 -2.52 -2.00 10.13
CA ASN A 66 -2.34 -3.44 9.98
C ASN A 66 -0.91 -3.90 10.29
N VAL A 67 -0.11 -3.06 10.95
CA VAL A 67 1.25 -3.42 11.38
C VAL A 67 1.49 -3.00 12.82
N LEU A 68 2.00 -3.92 13.64
CA LEU A 68 2.41 -3.67 15.01
C LEU A 68 3.92 -3.40 15.11
N VAL A 69 4.25 -2.46 15.99
CA VAL A 69 5.61 -2.15 16.44
C VAL A 69 5.81 -2.71 17.84
N HIS A 70 6.85 -3.52 18.02
CA HIS A 70 7.26 -4.04 19.32
C HIS A 70 8.75 -3.78 19.53
N GLY A 71 9.12 -3.10 20.63
CA GLY A 71 10.52 -2.77 20.91
C GLY A 71 11.20 -1.95 19.80
N GLY A 72 10.45 -1.14 19.06
CA GLY A 72 10.95 -0.37 17.92
C GLY A 72 11.15 -1.17 16.63
N GLN A 73 10.76 -2.45 16.60
CA GLN A 73 10.78 -3.29 15.41
C GLN A 73 9.36 -3.53 14.88
N LEU A 74 9.18 -3.47 13.56
CA LEU A 74 7.95 -3.95 12.91
C LEU A 74 8.02 -5.47 12.91
N GLY A 75 6.99 -6.14 13.43
CA GLY A 75 7.06 -7.60 13.58
C GLY A 75 5.78 -8.36 13.31
N THR A 76 4.61 -7.73 13.49
CA THR A 76 3.33 -8.41 13.28
C THR A 76 2.51 -7.67 12.25
N VAL A 77 2.10 -8.39 11.22
CA VAL A 77 1.18 -7.92 10.19
C VAL A 77 -0.17 -8.55 10.45
N LEU A 78 -1.20 -7.70 10.53
CA LEU A 78 -2.56 -8.05 10.92
C LEU A 78 -3.47 -8.08 9.70
N ASP A 79 -4.64 -8.69 9.85
CA ASP A 79 -5.72 -8.66 8.85
C ASP A 79 -5.35 -9.18 7.45
N TRP A 80 -5.23 -10.51 7.37
CA TRP A 80 -4.91 -11.23 6.14
C TRP A 80 -6.15 -11.61 5.31
N GLU A 81 -7.35 -11.09 5.61
CA GLU A 81 -8.59 -11.45 4.90
C GLU A 81 -8.51 -11.14 3.40
N GLY A 82 -7.85 -10.03 3.07
CA GLY A 82 -7.60 -9.58 1.71
C GLY A 82 -6.49 -10.34 0.98
N ALA A 83 -5.76 -11.25 1.64
CA ALA A 83 -4.53 -11.79 1.08
C ALA A 83 -4.78 -12.62 -0.18
N ARG A 84 -3.98 -12.44 -1.24
CA ARG A 84 -4.08 -13.15 -2.52
C ARG A 84 -2.70 -13.44 -3.09
N LEU A 85 -2.59 -14.29 -4.11
CA LEU A 85 -1.38 -14.40 -4.90
C LEU A 85 -1.43 -13.49 -6.13
N GLY A 86 -0.30 -12.85 -6.42
CA GLY A 86 -0.21 -12.04 -7.63
C GLY A 86 1.13 -11.40 -7.87
N ASP A 87 1.12 -10.38 -8.74
CA ASP A 87 2.27 -9.52 -8.98
C ASP A 87 2.47 -8.59 -7.78
N ALA A 88 3.65 -8.63 -7.16
CA ALA A 88 4.01 -7.83 -6.00
C ALA A 88 3.76 -6.32 -6.17
N ARG A 89 3.82 -5.81 -7.42
CA ARG A 89 3.55 -4.40 -7.74
C ARG A 89 2.11 -3.99 -7.45
N LEU A 90 1.16 -4.93 -7.43
CA LEU A 90 -0.23 -4.69 -7.05
C LEU A 90 -0.34 -4.29 -5.59
N ASP A 91 0.36 -5.00 -4.70
CA ASP A 91 0.29 -4.76 -3.27
C ASP A 91 1.02 -3.47 -2.87
N VAL A 92 2.16 -3.20 -3.52
CA VAL A 92 2.85 -1.91 -3.41
C VAL A 92 1.94 -0.77 -3.87
N ALA A 93 1.30 -0.91 -5.03
CA ALA A 93 0.40 0.12 -5.54
C ALA A 93 -0.82 0.32 -4.63
N ARG A 94 -1.33 -0.77 -4.04
CA ARG A 94 -2.43 -0.76 -3.09
C ARG A 94 -2.06 0.01 -1.82
N THR A 95 -0.93 -0.33 -1.20
CA THR A 95 -0.35 0.41 -0.06
C THR A 95 -0.20 1.89 -0.38
N LEU A 96 0.39 2.22 -1.54
CA LEU A 96 0.59 3.61 -1.97
C LEU A 96 -0.74 4.35 -2.18
N SER A 97 -1.78 3.68 -2.70
CA SER A 97 -3.10 4.30 -2.87
C SER A 97 -3.72 4.69 -1.52
N ILE A 98 -3.65 3.80 -0.52
CA ILE A 98 -4.17 4.06 0.82
C ILE A 98 -3.43 5.24 1.44
N LEU A 99 -2.09 5.20 1.47
CA LEU A 99 -1.25 6.26 2.05
C LEU A 99 -1.31 7.60 1.31
N SER A 100 -1.97 7.67 0.15
CA SER A 100 -1.99 8.88 -0.69
C SER A 100 -3.35 9.52 -0.82
N VAL A 101 -4.41 8.72 -0.98
CA VAL A 101 -5.73 9.20 -1.38
C VAL A 101 -6.88 8.56 -0.63
N ASP A 102 -6.58 7.73 0.38
CA ASP A 102 -7.63 7.28 1.30
C ASP A 102 -8.24 8.48 2.06
N PRO A 103 -9.58 8.58 2.14
CA PRO A 103 -10.24 9.66 2.86
C PRO A 103 -9.78 9.85 4.30
N ALA A 104 -9.53 8.77 5.04
CA ALA A 104 -9.06 8.83 6.42
C ALA A 104 -7.66 9.48 6.49
N ILE A 105 -6.79 9.19 5.52
CA ILE A 105 -5.47 9.84 5.40
C ILE A 105 -5.61 11.32 5.02
N LEU A 106 -6.54 11.66 4.14
CA LEU A 106 -6.76 13.06 3.73
C LEU A 106 -7.35 13.92 4.85
N ALA A 107 -8.17 13.32 5.72
CA ALA A 107 -8.78 13.97 6.87
C ALA A 107 -7.80 14.26 8.04
N LEU A 108 -6.59 13.71 8.01
CA LEU A 108 -5.57 13.93 9.05
C LEU A 108 -5.15 15.40 9.17
N SER A 109 -4.57 15.78 10.32
CA SER A 109 -3.95 17.09 10.50
C SER A 109 -2.79 17.32 9.50
N PRO A 110 -2.43 18.59 9.20
CA PRO A 110 -1.30 18.88 8.30
C PRO A 110 0.01 18.20 8.70
N GLU A 111 0.31 18.15 10.00
CA GLU A 111 1.49 17.49 10.57
C GLU A 111 1.48 15.98 10.30
N HIS A 112 0.37 15.31 10.63
CA HIS A 112 0.21 13.88 10.40
C HIS A 112 0.28 13.52 8.92
N ARG A 113 -0.33 14.34 8.04
CA ARG A 113 -0.18 14.16 6.58
C ARG A 113 1.25 14.30 6.12
N GLN A 114 2.03 15.22 6.71
CA GLN A 114 3.44 15.37 6.37
C GLN A 114 4.25 14.14 6.80
N ALA A 115 3.99 13.60 8.00
CA ALA A 115 4.59 12.37 8.48
C ALA A 115 4.29 11.18 7.54
N VAL A 116 3.02 10.99 7.15
CA VAL A 116 2.62 9.94 6.19
C VAL A 116 3.34 10.12 4.83
N ARG A 117 3.50 11.35 4.33
CA ARG A 117 4.24 11.61 3.09
C ARG A 117 5.71 11.21 3.18
N ARG A 118 6.38 11.49 4.30
CA ARG A 118 7.78 11.09 4.55
C ARG A 118 7.89 9.57 4.65
N LEU A 119 7.00 8.95 5.42
CA LEU A 119 6.92 7.49 5.55
C LEU A 119 6.72 6.82 4.20
N ARG A 120 5.75 7.28 3.39
CA ARG A 120 5.46 6.74 2.06
C ARG A 120 6.67 6.80 1.12
N ARG A 121 7.42 7.91 1.14
CA ARG A 121 8.63 8.07 0.33
C ARG A 121 9.70 7.05 0.74
N ALA A 122 9.98 6.96 2.03
CA ALA A 122 10.96 6.04 2.58
C ALA A 122 10.57 4.56 2.40
N TYR A 123 9.27 4.26 2.51
CA TYR A 123 8.69 2.95 2.19
C TYR A 123 9.01 2.53 0.75
N LEU A 124 8.69 3.38 -0.22
CA LEU A 124 8.92 3.04 -1.62
C LEU A 124 10.42 2.91 -1.92
N GLU A 125 11.25 3.76 -1.33
CA GLU A 125 12.70 3.69 -1.47
C GLU A 125 13.28 2.36 -0.97
N ALA A 126 12.93 1.96 0.26
CA ALA A 126 13.41 0.70 0.83
C ALA A 126 12.89 -0.51 0.06
N TYR A 127 11.62 -0.49 -0.34
CA TYR A 127 11.04 -1.56 -1.14
C TYR A 127 11.75 -1.71 -2.49
N SER A 128 11.93 -0.61 -3.23
CA SER A 128 12.62 -0.61 -4.52
C SER A 128 14.06 -1.10 -4.42
N ARG A 129 14.78 -0.75 -3.35
CA ARG A 129 16.13 -1.26 -3.09
C ARG A 129 16.18 -2.77 -2.86
N ALA A 130 15.10 -3.38 -2.37
CA ALA A 130 15.05 -4.79 -2.00
C ALA A 130 14.54 -5.72 -3.11
N THR A 131 13.75 -5.24 -4.09
CA THR A 131 13.00 -6.14 -5.01
C THR A 131 13.17 -5.81 -6.50
N GLU A 132 14.12 -4.95 -6.89
CA GLU A 132 14.30 -4.45 -8.28
C GLU A 132 13.09 -3.71 -8.88
N VAL A 133 11.99 -3.54 -8.13
CA VAL A 133 10.80 -2.83 -8.59
C VAL A 133 11.08 -1.34 -8.61
N THR A 134 11.05 -0.75 -9.80
CA THR A 134 11.23 0.69 -9.99
C THR A 134 9.89 1.42 -10.08
N SER A 135 9.90 2.72 -9.75
CA SER A 135 8.73 3.59 -9.83
C SER A 135 8.15 3.72 -11.25
N ASP A 136 8.97 3.54 -12.28
CA ASP A 136 8.57 3.76 -13.67
C ASP A 136 7.60 2.68 -14.17
N GLY A 137 7.71 1.46 -13.65
CA GLY A 137 6.82 0.35 -13.98
C GLY A 137 5.49 0.33 -13.22
N LEU A 138 5.27 1.23 -12.25
CA LEU A 138 4.12 1.16 -11.35
C LEU A 138 2.84 1.81 -11.89
N ALA A 139 2.90 2.60 -12.96
CA ALA A 139 1.74 3.37 -13.43
C ALA A 139 0.45 2.55 -13.65
N PRO A 140 0.45 1.41 -14.38
CA PRO A 140 -0.77 0.60 -14.53
C PRO A 140 -1.26 -0.01 -13.20
N PHE A 141 -0.35 -0.35 -12.29
CA PHE A 141 -0.67 -0.89 -10.97
C PHE A 141 -1.29 0.18 -10.07
N LEU A 142 -0.79 1.42 -10.11
CA LEU A 142 -1.32 2.56 -9.35
C LEU A 142 -2.70 2.98 -9.86
N ALA A 143 -2.96 2.87 -11.16
CA ALA A 143 -4.28 3.05 -11.73
C ALA A 143 -5.26 1.95 -11.28
N TRP A 144 -4.83 0.69 -11.27
CA TRP A 144 -5.61 -0.41 -10.72
C TRP A 144 -5.92 -0.20 -9.23
N ALA A 145 -4.92 0.12 -8.42
CA ALA A 145 -5.07 0.32 -6.98
C ALA A 145 -6.04 1.47 -6.64
N GLY A 146 -6.04 2.54 -7.44
CA GLY A 146 -7.03 3.60 -7.31
C GLY A 146 -8.47 3.14 -7.58
N ARG A 147 -8.68 2.32 -8.62
CA ARG A 147 -10.00 1.70 -8.90
C ARG A 147 -10.41 0.74 -7.77
N TYR A 148 -9.46 -0.05 -7.27
CA TYR A 148 -9.67 -0.98 -6.17
C TYR A 148 -10.12 -0.23 -4.91
N LEU A 149 -9.40 0.83 -4.51
CA LEU A 149 -9.76 1.68 -3.37
C LEU A 149 -11.16 2.29 -3.52
N ILE A 150 -11.50 2.80 -4.70
CA ILE A 150 -12.83 3.35 -4.97
C ILE A 150 -13.89 2.27 -4.76
N LYS A 151 -13.70 1.07 -5.34
CA LYS A 151 -14.63 -0.05 -5.19
C LYS A 151 -14.80 -0.48 -3.73
N ASP A 152 -13.70 -0.55 -2.98
CA ASP A 152 -13.73 -0.96 -1.56
C ASP A 152 -14.50 0.01 -0.68
N LEU A 153 -14.43 1.31 -0.99
CA LEU A 153 -15.05 2.38 -0.21
C LEU A 153 -16.43 2.81 -0.74
N SER A 154 -16.77 2.45 -1.97
CA SER A 154 -18.10 2.68 -2.55
C SER A 154 -19.19 2.11 -1.64
N GLY A 155 -20.12 2.98 -1.23
CA GLY A 155 -21.21 2.60 -0.31
C GLY A 155 -20.85 2.64 1.18
N LYS A 156 -19.57 2.84 1.53
CA LYS A 156 -19.12 3.06 2.91
C LYS A 156 -18.88 4.53 3.25
N VAL A 157 -18.66 5.37 2.22
CA VAL A 157 -18.45 6.81 2.34
C VAL A 157 -19.36 7.57 1.36
N GLU A 158 -19.53 8.87 1.58
CA GLU A 158 -20.23 9.75 0.65
C GLU A 158 -19.49 9.81 -0.70
N ASP A 159 -20.21 9.89 -1.82
CA ASP A 159 -19.59 9.76 -3.15
C ASP A 159 -18.57 10.87 -3.45
N GLY A 160 -18.83 12.10 -2.98
CA GLY A 160 -17.89 13.23 -3.12
C GLY A 160 -16.56 13.02 -2.39
N THR A 161 -16.54 12.17 -1.36
CA THR A 161 -15.33 11.84 -0.61
C THR A 161 -14.30 11.06 -1.46
N LEU A 162 -14.74 10.39 -2.53
CA LEU A 162 -13.88 9.58 -3.41
C LEU A 162 -13.24 10.37 -4.56
N ASP A 163 -13.55 11.65 -4.71
CA ASP A 163 -13.01 12.51 -5.77
C ASP A 163 -11.47 12.55 -5.86
N PRO A 164 -10.72 12.63 -4.74
CA PRO A 164 -9.26 12.52 -4.76
C PRO A 164 -8.77 11.20 -5.37
N ALA A 165 -9.37 10.07 -4.99
CA ALA A 165 -9.04 8.75 -5.51
C ALA A 165 -9.38 8.63 -7.01
N ARG A 166 -10.52 9.21 -7.44
CA ARG A 166 -10.89 9.29 -8.87
C ARG A 166 -9.90 10.11 -9.68
N ARG A 167 -9.44 11.27 -9.17
CA ARG A 167 -8.41 12.11 -9.81
C ARG A 167 -7.07 11.38 -9.91
N TRP A 168 -6.64 10.72 -8.83
CA TRP A 168 -5.44 9.89 -8.78
C TRP A 168 -5.48 8.79 -9.84
N THR A 169 -6.58 8.04 -9.88
CA THR A 169 -6.79 6.95 -10.84
C THR A 169 -6.65 7.45 -12.28
N ARG A 170 -7.32 8.56 -12.63
CA ARG A 170 -7.22 9.16 -13.97
C ARG A 170 -5.81 9.61 -14.32
N ALA A 171 -5.07 10.17 -13.36
CA ALA A 171 -3.70 10.62 -13.59
C ALA A 171 -2.77 9.44 -13.92
N TRP A 172 -2.88 8.33 -13.20
CA TRP A 172 -2.08 7.14 -13.45
C TRP A 172 -2.49 6.39 -14.72
N LEU A 173 -3.78 6.39 -15.08
CA LEU A 173 -4.24 5.87 -16.38
C LEU A 173 -3.59 6.63 -17.54
N ARG A 174 -3.57 7.97 -17.49
CA ARG A 174 -2.90 8.79 -18.51
C ARG A 174 -1.41 8.47 -18.61
N ARG A 175 -0.73 8.35 -17.45
CA ARG A 175 0.70 8.03 -17.42
C ARG A 175 0.98 6.62 -17.95
N ALA A 176 0.13 5.64 -17.63
CA ALA A 176 0.24 4.28 -18.17
C ALA A 176 0.03 4.24 -19.69
N ALA A 177 -0.80 5.14 -20.23
CA ALA A 177 -1.00 5.33 -21.68
C ALA A 177 0.09 6.18 -22.36
N GLY A 178 1.15 6.60 -21.64
CA GLY A 178 2.22 7.43 -22.19
C GLY A 178 1.85 8.91 -22.39
N GLN A 179 0.71 9.36 -21.88
CA GLN A 179 0.25 10.75 -22.01
C GLN A 179 0.85 11.59 -20.87
N ARG A 180 1.61 12.65 -21.20
CA ARG A 180 2.10 13.61 -20.20
C ARG A 180 0.93 14.45 -19.65
N PRO A 181 0.93 14.82 -18.36
CA PRO A 181 -0.08 15.72 -17.82
C PRO A 181 0.02 17.09 -18.50
N SER A 182 -1.13 17.59 -18.97
CA SER A 182 -1.35 18.97 -19.42
C SER A 182 -1.26 19.97 -18.27
#